data_AF-A0A1H3S599-F1
#
_entry.id   AF-A0A1H3S599-F1
#
_cell.length_a   1.000
_cell.length_b   1.000
_cell.length_c   1.000
_cell.angle_alpha   90.00
_cell.angle_beta   90.00
_cell.angle_gamma   90.00
#
_symmetry.space_group_name_H-M   'P 1'
#
loop_
_entity.id
_entity.type
_entity.pdbx_description
1 polymer ?
#
loop_
_entity_poly.entity_id
_entity_poly.type
_entity_poly.pdbx_seq_one_letter_code
_entity_poly.pdbx_strand_id
1 'polypeptide(L)'
;MGNIYYILQKEANGLGHAIECDRQFIGHEPFAVFLDDDIVQLETPCLKQFINGFKKYNSSLVGVHKVPDEAVSKYGIVAPKGMKLGKNVIEADSIVDKPSFDEAPSNYAIIGHKSSIF
;
A
#
# COMPACT_ATOMS: atom_id res chain seq x y z
N MET A 1 4.34 -17.54 20.34
CA MET A 1 2.94 -17.05 20.38
C MET A 1 2.98 -15.53 20.33
N GLY A 2 2.12 -14.91 19.53
CA GLY A 2 1.98 -13.45 19.46
C GLY A 2 0.76 -12.99 20.27
N ASN A 3 0.75 -11.72 20.66
CA ASN A 3 -0.42 -11.08 21.23
C ASN A 3 -1.35 -10.61 20.11
N ILE A 4 -2.66 -10.80 20.27
CA ILE A 4 -3.67 -10.38 19.29
C ILE A 4 -4.65 -9.44 19.99
N TYR A 5 -4.87 -8.28 19.38
CA TYR A 5 -5.82 -7.26 19.84
C TYR A 5 -6.84 -7.01 18.73
N TYR A 6 -8.06 -6.66 19.12
CA TYR A 6 -9.17 -6.43 18.19
C TYR A 6 -9.88 -5.13 18.57
N ILE A 7 -10.23 -4.33 17.56
CA ILE A 7 -10.96 -3.08 17.69
C ILE A 7 -12.11 -3.11 16.68
N LEU A 8 -13.26 -2.54 17.08
CA LEU A 8 -14.42 -2.45 16.21
C LEU A 8 -14.48 -1.07 15.57
N GLN A 9 -14.43 -1.03 14.23
CA GLN A 9 -14.76 0.17 13.48
C GLN A 9 -16.28 0.41 13.57
N LYS A 10 -16.70 1.42 14.35
CA LYS A 10 -18.14 1.67 14.62
C LYS A 10 -18.91 2.13 13.38
N GLU A 11 -18.24 2.85 12.50
CA GLU A 11 -18.79 3.40 11.26
C GLU A 11 -17.89 3.02 10.09
N ALA A 12 -18.47 2.53 9.00
CA ALA A 12 -17.77 2.03 7.82
C ALA A 12 -17.24 3.18 6.92
N ASN A 13 -16.40 4.05 7.49
CA ASN A 13 -15.85 5.25 6.84
C ASN A 13 -14.54 4.96 6.06
N GLY A 14 -14.38 3.74 5.54
CA GLY A 14 -13.22 3.35 4.72
C GLY A 14 -11.97 2.93 5.50
N LEU A 15 -10.91 2.60 4.75
CA LEU A 15 -9.66 2.05 5.28
C LEU A 15 -8.87 3.06 6.12
N GLY A 16 -8.85 4.33 5.70
CA GLY A 16 -8.17 5.40 6.46
C GLY A 16 -8.72 5.51 7.87
N HIS A 17 -10.05 5.51 8.01
CA HIS A 17 -10.72 5.51 9.31
C HIS A 17 -10.44 4.24 10.13
N ALA A 18 -10.34 3.07 9.49
CA ALA A 18 -10.00 1.82 10.18
C ALA A 18 -8.58 1.88 10.78
N ILE A 19 -7.60 2.37 10.02
CA ILE A 19 -6.23 2.56 10.52
C ILE A 19 -6.19 3.59 11.66
N GLU A 20 -6.96 4.68 11.55
CA GLU A 20 -7.01 5.71 12.60
C GLU A 20 -7.66 5.19 13.90
N CYS A 21 -8.66 4.31 13.81
CA CYS A 21 -9.24 3.64 14.98
C CYS A 21 -8.19 2.84 15.78
N ASP A 22 -7.17 2.30 15.10
CA ASP A 22 -6.10 1.50 15.71
C ASP A 22 -4.93 2.36 16.23
N ARG A 23 -4.91 3.67 15.92
CA ARG A 23 -3.82 4.59 16.30
C ARG A 23 -3.49 4.56 17.79
N GLN A 24 -4.51 4.43 18.65
CA GLN A 24 -4.32 4.41 20.10
C GLN A 24 -3.52 3.19 20.58
N PHE A 25 -3.53 2.09 19.83
CA PHE A 25 -2.81 0.86 20.16
C PHE A 25 -1.41 0.82 19.56
N ILE A 26 -1.24 1.36 18.35
CA ILE A 26 0.05 1.41 17.65
C ILE A 26 0.97 2.50 18.24
N GLY A 27 0.38 3.63 18.66
CA GLY A 27 1.14 4.78 19.17
C GLY A 27 1.96 5.46 18.07
N HIS A 28 3.26 5.59 18.29
CA HIS A 28 4.20 6.27 17.38
C HIS A 28 5.27 5.33 16.78
N GLU A 29 4.98 4.03 16.76
CA GLU A 29 5.87 3.02 16.18
C GLU A 29 5.53 2.71 14.71
N PRO A 30 6.52 2.33 13.88
CA PRO A 30 6.25 1.88 12.53
C PRO A 30 5.44 0.57 12.54
N PHE A 31 4.44 0.48 11.68
CA PHE A 31 3.54 -0.66 11.58
C PHE A 31 3.38 -1.12 10.12
N ALA A 32 2.85 -2.32 9.95
CA ALA A 32 2.51 -2.88 8.65
C ALA A 32 0.99 -3.08 8.56
N VAL A 33 0.42 -2.76 7.40
CA VAL A 33 -1.00 -2.99 7.10
C VAL A 33 -1.10 -4.11 6.08
N PHE A 34 -2.00 -5.05 6.31
CA PHE A 34 -2.31 -6.16 5.41
C PHE A 34 -3.79 -6.10 5.06
N LEU A 35 -4.09 -6.36 3.79
CA LEU A 35 -5.44 -6.49 3.29
C LEU A 35 -5.60 -7.92 2.78
N ASP A 36 -6.73 -8.53 3.12
CA ASP A 36 -7.05 -9.94 2.86
C ASP A 36 -7.44 -10.21 1.39
N ASP A 37 -7.72 -9.16 0.62
CA ASP A 37 -8.06 -9.23 -0.80
C ASP A 37 -6.91 -9.73 -1.70
N ASP A 38 -5.64 -9.62 -1.25
CA ASP A 38 -4.46 -9.94 -2.06
C ASP A 38 -3.60 -11.05 -1.46
N ILE A 39 -3.51 -12.17 -2.18
CA ILE A 39 -2.62 -13.28 -1.84
C ILE A 39 -1.32 -13.14 -2.63
N VAL A 40 -0.25 -12.75 -1.95
CA VAL A 40 1.08 -12.57 -2.55
C VAL A 40 1.98 -13.78 -2.24
N GLN A 41 2.23 -14.62 -3.25
CA GLN A 41 3.12 -15.77 -3.15
C GLN A 41 4.46 -15.48 -3.82
N LEU A 42 5.52 -15.39 -3.02
CA LEU A 42 6.89 -15.11 -3.46
C LEU A 42 7.88 -15.99 -2.69
N GLU A 43 9.03 -16.30 -3.28
CA GLU A 43 10.10 -17.05 -2.60
C GLU A 43 10.56 -16.35 -1.31
N THR A 44 10.72 -15.02 -1.38
CA THR A 44 10.96 -14.20 -0.20
C THR A 44 9.63 -13.62 0.29
N PRO A 45 9.23 -13.85 1.56
CA PRO A 45 7.96 -13.34 2.09
C PRO A 45 7.81 -11.83 1.88
N CYS A 46 6.63 -11.41 1.42
CA CYS A 46 6.33 -10.02 1.08
C CYS A 46 6.73 -9.07 2.21
N LEU A 47 6.21 -9.29 3.43
CA LEU A 47 6.55 -8.48 4.61
C LEU A 47 8.06 -8.39 4.88
N LYS A 48 8.82 -9.47 4.66
CA LYS A 48 10.28 -9.46 4.87
C LYS A 48 10.96 -8.48 3.91
N GLN A 49 10.46 -8.36 2.69
CA GLN A 49 10.97 -7.39 1.72
C GLN A 49 10.66 -5.95 2.17
N PHE A 50 9.46 -5.69 2.69
CA PHE A 50 9.10 -4.39 3.27
C PHE A 50 9.96 -4.03 4.47
N ILE A 51 10.15 -4.95 5.42
CA ILE A 51 11.02 -4.72 6.59
C ILE A 51 12.45 -4.36 6.16
N ASN A 52 12.99 -5.07 5.17
CA ASN A 52 14.33 -4.77 4.64
C ASN A 52 14.38 -3.41 3.93
N GLY A 53 13.34 -3.07 3.17
CA GLY A 53 13.20 -1.75 2.56
C GLY A 53 13.12 -0.64 3.61
N PHE A 54 12.29 -0.82 4.65
CA PHE A 54 12.12 0.15 5.72
C PHE A 54 13.44 0.37 6.47
N LYS A 55 14.18 -0.69 6.79
CA LYS A 55 15.52 -0.58 7.39
C LYS A 55 16.52 0.19 6.52
N LYS A 56 16.38 0.14 5.20
CA LYS A 56 17.29 0.79 4.26
C LYS A 56 16.92 2.26 4.02
N TYR A 57 15.63 2.56 3.82
CA TYR A 57 15.17 3.88 3.39
C TYR A 57 14.53 4.70 4.49
N ASN A 58 14.20 4.08 5.63
CA ASN A 58 13.54 4.70 6.79
C ASN A 58 12.32 5.56 6.40
N SER A 59 11.48 5.02 5.52
CA SER A 59 10.31 5.70 4.95
C SER A 59 9.17 4.70 4.73
N SER A 60 7.95 5.21 4.62
CA SER A 60 6.77 4.42 4.30
C SER A 60 6.93 3.73 2.95
N LEU A 61 6.49 2.47 2.89
CA LEU A 61 6.55 1.65 1.69
C LEU A 61 5.16 1.14 1.37
N VAL A 62 4.82 1.16 0.08
CA VAL A 62 3.57 0.63 -0.45
C VAL A 62 3.90 -0.42 -1.50
N GLY A 63 3.19 -1.54 -1.45
CA GLY A 63 3.35 -2.63 -2.42
C GLY A 63 2.70 -2.23 -3.72
N VAL A 64 3.39 -2.46 -4.83
CA VAL A 64 2.84 -2.19 -6.16
C VAL A 64 3.10 -3.36 -7.09
N HIS A 65 2.23 -3.52 -8.07
CA HIS A 65 2.45 -4.39 -9.22
C HIS A 65 2.10 -3.65 -10.51
N LYS A 66 2.62 -4.14 -11.64
CA LYS A 66 2.20 -3.63 -12.94
C LYS A 66 0.84 -4.22 -13.30
N VAL A 67 -0.01 -3.39 -13.89
CA VAL A 67 -1.28 -3.81 -14.48
C VAL A 67 -1.32 -3.49 -15.98
N PRO A 68 -2.14 -4.21 -16.77
CA PRO A 68 -2.51 -3.76 -18.10
C PRO A 68 -3.21 -2.40 -18.06
N ASP A 69 -3.05 -1.65 -19.13
CA ASP A 69 -3.56 -0.29 -19.32
C ASP A 69 -5.09 -0.20 -19.11
N GLU A 70 -5.83 -1.23 -19.52
CA GLU A 70 -7.29 -1.30 -19.39
C GLU A 70 -7.75 -1.56 -17.95
N ALA A 71 -6.84 -1.96 -17.06
CA ALA A 71 -7.13 -2.24 -15.66
C ALA A 71 -6.79 -1.07 -14.74
N VAL A 72 -6.08 -0.05 -15.22
CA VAL A 72 -5.56 1.08 -14.45
C VAL A 72 -6.67 1.84 -13.71
N SER A 73 -7.84 2.01 -14.33
CA SER A 73 -9.01 2.68 -13.75
C SER A 73 -9.68 1.95 -12.58
N LYS A 74 -9.18 0.78 -12.19
CA LYS A 74 -9.70 -0.02 -11.07
C LYS A 74 -8.92 0.18 -9.77
N TYR A 75 -7.75 0.83 -9.83
CA TYR A 75 -6.79 0.87 -8.73
C TYR A 75 -6.33 2.28 -8.39
N GLY A 76 -5.73 2.43 -7.21
CA GLY A 76 -4.83 3.55 -6.93
C GLY A 76 -3.52 3.38 -7.71
N ILE A 77 -3.16 4.38 -8.50
CA ILE A 77 -2.01 4.35 -9.41
C ILE A 77 -0.94 5.29 -8.90
N VAL A 78 0.28 4.77 -8.75
CA VAL A 78 1.43 5.54 -8.27
C VAL A 78 1.93 6.46 -9.38
N ALA A 79 2.11 7.74 -9.06
CA ALA A 79 2.91 8.67 -9.84
C ALA A 79 4.38 8.54 -9.41
N PRO A 80 5.28 8.02 -10.26
CA PRO A 80 6.69 7.93 -9.91
C PRO A 80 7.36 9.29 -10.00
N LYS A 81 8.22 9.63 -9.04
CA LYS A 81 9.06 10.85 -9.08
C LYS A 81 10.24 10.75 -10.09
N GLY A 82 10.28 9.68 -10.88
CA GLY A 82 11.33 9.41 -11.87
C GLY A 82 12.62 8.78 -11.34
N MET A 83 12.85 8.77 -10.01
CA MET A 83 14.06 8.18 -9.42
C MET A 83 13.84 6.71 -9.02
N LYS A 84 14.69 5.83 -9.55
CA LYS A 84 14.83 4.44 -9.07
C LYS A 84 15.86 4.39 -7.95
N LEU A 85 15.43 3.96 -6.76
CA LEU A 85 16.28 3.82 -5.57
C LEU A 85 16.95 2.43 -5.49
N GLY A 86 16.50 1.49 -6.33
CA GLY A 86 17.05 0.16 -6.45
C GLY A 86 16.37 -0.63 -7.56
N LYS A 87 16.66 -1.94 -7.65
CA LYS A 87 16.12 -2.81 -8.71
C LYS A 87 14.59 -2.81 -8.76
N ASN A 88 13.94 -2.85 -7.59
CA ASN A 88 12.48 -2.96 -7.44
C ASN A 88 11.91 -1.87 -6.53
N VAL A 89 12.57 -0.71 -6.43
CA VAL A 89 12.12 0.40 -5.57
C VAL A 89 12.13 1.68 -6.37
N ILE A 90 10.98 2.33 -6.41
CA ILE A 90 10.77 3.65 -7.02
C ILE A 90 10.35 4.62 -5.94
N GLU A 91 10.78 5.88 -6.05
CA GLU A 91 10.22 6.95 -5.23
C GLU A 91 8.86 7.35 -5.80
N ALA A 92 7.83 7.32 -4.96
CA ALA A 92 6.50 7.78 -5.29
C ALA A 92 6.39 9.27 -4.99
N ASP A 93 5.81 10.03 -5.93
CA ASP A 93 5.44 11.43 -5.73
C ASP A 93 4.03 11.55 -5.16
N SER A 94 3.08 10.83 -5.76
CA SER A 94 1.67 10.81 -5.34
C SER A 94 0.99 9.51 -5.76
N ILE A 95 -0.25 9.32 -5.30
CA ILE A 95 -1.13 8.21 -5.69
C ILE A 95 -2.43 8.83 -6.19
N VAL A 96 -2.88 8.40 -7.37
CA VAL A 96 -4.15 8.85 -7.98
C VAL A 96 -5.14 7.70 -7.90
N ASP A 97 -6.29 7.90 -7.25
CA ASP A 97 -7.32 6.86 -7.11
C ASP A 97 -8.14 6.74 -8.39
N LYS A 98 -8.13 5.55 -9.00
CA LYS A 98 -8.96 5.15 -10.15
C LYS A 98 -8.94 6.19 -11.30
N PRO A 99 -7.76 6.60 -11.80
CA PRO A 99 -7.68 7.55 -12.91
C PRO A 99 -8.26 6.96 -14.19
N SER A 100 -8.67 7.82 -15.11
CA SER A 100 -8.89 7.39 -16.49
C SER A 100 -7.58 6.93 -17.13
N PHE A 101 -7.66 6.17 -18.22
CA PHE A 101 -6.46 5.67 -18.92
C PHE A 101 -5.51 6.81 -19.34
N ASP A 102 -6.06 7.90 -19.87
CA ASP A 102 -5.27 9.03 -20.36
C ASP A 102 -4.68 9.90 -19.22
N GLU A 103 -5.27 9.84 -18.02
CA GLU A 103 -4.82 10.60 -16.85
C GLU A 103 -3.90 9.80 -15.93
N ALA A 104 -3.72 8.51 -16.21
CA ALA A 104 -2.93 7.63 -15.38
C ALA A 104 -1.44 8.01 -15.41
N PRO A 105 -0.80 8.30 -14.26
CA PRO A 105 0.59 8.73 -14.25
C PRO A 105 1.57 7.56 -14.49
N SER A 106 1.10 6.32 -14.38
CA SER A 106 1.84 5.11 -14.70
C SER A 106 0.90 3.89 -14.78
N ASN A 107 1.45 2.68 -14.84
CA ASN A 107 0.72 1.43 -14.66
C ASN A 107 1.11 0.68 -13.37
N TYR A 108 1.69 1.37 -12.38
CA TYR A 108 2.01 0.82 -11.07
C TYR A 108 0.79 0.93 -10.15
N ALA A 109 0.01 -0.14 -10.06
CA ALA A 109 -1.14 -0.25 -9.17
C ALA A 109 -0.71 -0.63 -7.76
N ILE A 110 -1.30 0.00 -6.75
CA ILE A 110 -1.13 -0.39 -5.34
C ILE A 110 -1.78 -1.75 -5.08
N ILE A 111 -1.07 -2.60 -4.34
CA ILE A 111 -1.61 -3.86 -3.82
C ILE A 111 -2.53 -3.52 -2.64
N GLY A 112 -3.64 -4.23 -2.52
CA GLY A 112 -4.61 -4.07 -1.46
C GLY A 112 -5.73 -3.10 -1.81
N HIS A 113 -6.32 -3.20 -3.01
CA HIS A 113 -7.41 -2.27 -3.34
C HIS A 113 -8.53 -2.81 -4.23
N LYS A 114 -9.74 -2.73 -3.66
CA LYS A 114 -11.02 -2.53 -4.36
C LYS A 114 -11.83 -1.32 -3.85
N SER A 115 -11.57 -0.79 -2.64
CA SER A 115 -12.35 0.33 -2.05
C SER A 115 -11.46 1.41 -1.42
N SER A 116 -11.72 2.66 -1.80
CA SER A 116 -10.99 3.91 -1.60
C SER A 116 -10.06 3.99 -0.38
N ILE A 117 -8.79 4.33 -0.62
CA ILE A 117 -7.81 4.68 0.43
C ILE A 117 -7.82 6.20 0.58
N PHE A 118 -8.85 6.74 1.22
CA PHE A 118 -8.82 8.07 1.84
C PHE A 118 -9.74 8.05 3.05
#